data_AF-A0A8S0VZY4-F1
#
_entry.id   AF-A0A8S0VZY4-F1
#
_cell.length_a   1.000
_cell.length_b   1.000
_cell.length_c   1.000
_cell.angle_alpha   90.00
_cell.angle_beta   90.00
_cell.angle_gamma   90.00
#
_symmetry.space_group_name_H-M   'P 1'
#
loop_
_entity.id
_entity.type
_entity.pdbx_description
1 polymer ?
#
loop_
_entity_poly.entity_id
_entity_poly.type
_entity_poly.pdbx_seq_one_letter_code
_entity_poly.pdbx_strand_id
1 'polypeptide(L)'
;MAYVPPSLPVNQSCWPALGAMIDSGKRIWETPFGVTNASFPCSADRISGPLATADHTYTINHSLNKNIIPIGGGVIVSDPLDAPTTNGVPSIMANVQKYLPLGANRNPQFILLEFVNIGEGFRAVDMPNGLA
;
A
#
# COMPACT_ATOMS: atom_id res chain seq x y z
N MET A 1 -13.14 -14.70 -1.37
CA MET A 1 -13.30 -15.33 -2.71
C MET A 1 -11.96 -15.90 -3.13
N ALA A 2 -11.84 -17.22 -3.21
CA ALA A 2 -10.65 -17.88 -3.77
C ALA A 2 -10.76 -17.92 -5.31
N TYR A 3 -9.64 -17.80 -6.01
CA TYR A 3 -9.58 -18.07 -7.45
C TYR A 3 -9.89 -19.55 -7.69
N VAL A 4 -10.90 -19.82 -8.51
CA VAL A 4 -11.21 -21.17 -9.00
C VAL A 4 -10.70 -21.23 -10.44
N PRO A 5 -9.65 -22.03 -10.72
CA PRO A 5 -9.10 -22.11 -12.06
C PRO A 5 -10.13 -22.73 -13.02
N PRO A 6 -10.17 -22.28 -14.29
CA PRO A 6 -11.08 -22.83 -15.29
C PRO A 6 -10.75 -24.28 -15.67
N SER A 7 -9.54 -24.74 -15.35
CA SER A 7 -9.11 -26.13 -15.56
C SER A 7 -8.10 -26.56 -14.50
N LEU A 8 -8.07 -27.86 -14.20
CA LEU A 8 -7.07 -28.50 -13.35
C LEU A 8 -6.36 -29.60 -14.17
N PRO A 9 -5.02 -29.55 -14.35
CA PRO A 9 -4.07 -28.54 -13.84
C PRO A 9 -4.04 -27.24 -14.66
N VAL A 10 -3.69 -26.11 -14.02
CA VAL A 10 -3.56 -24.79 -14.68
C VAL A 10 -2.10 -24.47 -15.01
N ASN A 11 -1.83 -23.84 -16.16
CA ASN A 11 -0.48 -23.42 -16.54
C ASN A 11 -0.01 -22.25 -15.65
N GLN A 12 1.28 -22.20 -15.30
CA GLN A 12 1.87 -21.15 -14.47
C GLN A 12 1.67 -19.74 -15.05
N SER A 13 1.69 -19.58 -16.38
CA SER A 13 1.42 -18.29 -17.05
C SER A 13 -0.05 -17.86 -17.01
N CYS A 14 -0.96 -18.79 -16.68
CA CYS A 14 -2.40 -18.53 -16.56
C CYS A 14 -2.83 -18.20 -15.13
N TRP A 15 -1.90 -18.24 -14.17
CA TRP A 15 -2.15 -17.63 -12.87
C TRP A 15 -2.21 -16.11 -13.05
N PRO A 16 -3.20 -15.42 -12.46
CA PRO A 16 -3.10 -13.98 -12.33
C PRO A 16 -1.90 -13.69 -11.42
N ALA A 17 -0.75 -13.35 -12.02
CA ALA A 17 0.40 -12.88 -11.27
C ALA A 17 -0.02 -11.58 -10.58
N LEU A 18 0.33 -11.42 -9.31
CA LEU A 18 -0.08 -10.37 -8.38
C LEU A 18 -0.32 -8.97 -9.00
N GLY A 19 0.49 -8.54 -9.98
CA GLY A 19 0.29 -7.28 -10.72
C GLY A 19 -1.12 -7.14 -11.31
N ALA A 20 -1.64 -8.16 -12.00
CA ALA A 20 -2.99 -8.12 -12.57
C ALA A 20 -4.09 -8.02 -11.49
N MET A 21 -3.84 -8.57 -10.29
CA MET A 21 -4.78 -8.45 -9.17
C MET A 21 -4.79 -7.02 -8.60
N ILE A 22 -3.61 -6.41 -8.43
CA ILE A 22 -3.44 -5.04 -7.96
C ILE A 22 -4.02 -4.07 -9.00
N ASP A 23 -3.66 -4.22 -10.28
CA ASP A 23 -4.11 -3.36 -11.38
C ASP A 23 -5.63 -3.40 -11.56
N SER A 24 -6.26 -4.55 -11.28
CA SER A 24 -7.71 -4.67 -11.38
C SER A 24 -8.46 -3.96 -10.25
N GLY A 25 -7.84 -3.74 -9.08
CA GLY A 25 -8.49 -3.22 -7.88
C GLY A 25 -9.57 -4.11 -7.26
N LYS A 26 -9.87 -5.29 -7.84
CA LYS A 26 -11.01 -6.15 -7.45
C LYS A 26 -10.73 -7.06 -6.26
N ARG A 27 -9.47 -7.16 -5.85
CA ARG A 27 -8.97 -8.12 -4.85
C ARG A 27 -8.06 -7.45 -3.83
N ILE A 28 -7.25 -6.50 -4.29
CA ILE A 28 -6.36 -5.68 -3.49
C ILE A 28 -6.69 -4.23 -3.80
N TRP A 29 -6.87 -3.40 -2.77
CA TRP A 29 -6.86 -1.95 -2.93
C TRP A 29 -5.57 -1.36 -2.35
N GLU A 30 -5.26 -0.14 -2.77
CA GLU A 30 -4.09 0.59 -2.30
C GLU A 30 -4.51 1.98 -1.83
N THR A 31 -3.77 2.57 -0.91
CA THR A 31 -3.96 3.98 -0.58
C THR A 31 -3.51 4.87 -1.77
N PRO A 32 -3.79 6.18 -1.76
CA PRO A 32 -3.42 7.06 -2.87
C PRO A 32 -1.94 6.99 -3.24
N PHE A 33 -1.66 7.13 -4.54
CA PHE A 33 -0.32 7.28 -5.08
C PHE A 33 0.14 8.75 -5.05
N GLY A 34 1.46 8.98 -5.01
CA GLY A 34 2.03 10.32 -5.15
C GLY A 34 1.72 11.24 -3.97
N VAL A 35 1.59 10.66 -2.76
CA VAL A 35 1.25 11.40 -1.54
C VAL A 35 2.32 12.45 -1.24
N THR A 36 1.91 13.70 -1.05
CA THR A 36 2.80 14.82 -0.67
C THR A 36 2.58 15.31 0.76
N ASN A 37 1.58 14.77 1.46
CA ASN A 37 1.31 15.07 2.86
C ASN A 37 1.91 13.96 3.73
N ALA A 38 2.95 14.28 4.50
CA ALA A 38 3.64 13.37 5.41
C ALA A 38 2.76 12.78 6.53
N SER A 39 1.53 13.27 6.70
CA SER A 39 0.55 12.67 7.60
C SER A 39 -0.18 11.46 6.99
N PHE A 40 0.03 11.15 5.70
CA PHE A 40 -0.60 10.04 4.98
C PHE A 40 -2.13 9.96 5.25
N PRO A 41 -2.92 10.92 4.74
CA PRO A 41 -4.36 10.97 5.00
C PRO A 41 -5.06 9.68 4.54
N CYS A 42 -6.04 9.24 5.32
CA CYS A 42 -6.69 7.93 5.17
C CYS A 42 -7.77 7.96 4.09
N SER A 43 -7.55 7.28 2.96
CA SER A 43 -8.60 6.92 2.01
C SER A 43 -8.27 5.61 1.29
N ALA A 44 -9.28 4.78 1.03
CA ALA A 44 -9.12 3.70 0.08
C ALA A 44 -9.09 4.27 -1.34
N ASP A 45 -8.12 3.86 -2.13
CA ASP A 45 -7.97 4.24 -3.54
C ASP A 45 -7.72 2.98 -4.38
N ARG A 46 -7.73 3.11 -5.71
CA ARG A 46 -7.43 2.02 -6.65
C ARG A 46 -8.20 0.74 -6.35
N ILE A 47 -9.45 0.91 -5.92
CA ILE A 47 -10.38 -0.14 -5.54
C ILE A 47 -11.45 -0.29 -6.62
N SER A 48 -11.88 -1.52 -6.90
CA SER A 48 -12.92 -1.81 -7.88
C SER A 48 -13.94 -2.78 -7.32
N GLY A 49 -15.22 -2.50 -7.57
CA GLY A 49 -16.33 -3.32 -7.10
C GLY A 49 -16.35 -4.74 -7.70
N PRO A 50 -17.25 -5.62 -7.19
CA PRO A 50 -18.42 -5.30 -6.37
C PRO A 50 -18.19 -5.40 -4.85
N LEU A 51 -17.00 -5.78 -4.41
CA LEU A 51 -16.68 -5.98 -2.99
C LEU A 51 -16.66 -4.67 -2.21
N ALA A 52 -17.01 -4.69 -0.93
CA ALA A 52 -16.79 -3.56 -0.04
C ALA A 52 -15.29 -3.43 0.30
N THR A 53 -14.82 -2.24 0.70
CA THR A 53 -13.42 -2.02 1.10
C THR A 53 -12.91 -3.02 2.13
N ALA A 54 -13.77 -3.35 3.11
CA ALA A 54 -13.49 -4.31 4.17
C ALA A 54 -13.28 -5.75 3.66
N ASP A 55 -13.83 -6.11 2.49
CA ASP A 55 -13.76 -7.47 1.93
C ASP A 55 -12.51 -7.72 1.08
N HIS A 56 -11.71 -6.69 0.86
CA HIS A 56 -10.46 -6.78 0.10
C HIS A 56 -9.27 -7.09 1.01
N THR A 57 -8.19 -7.57 0.39
CA THR A 57 -6.83 -7.42 0.92
C THR A 57 -6.35 -5.99 0.62
N TYR A 58 -5.38 -5.47 1.35
CA TYR A 58 -4.92 -4.11 1.08
C TYR A 58 -3.43 -3.88 1.28
N THR A 59 -2.93 -2.90 0.53
CA THR A 59 -1.56 -2.40 0.59
C THR A 59 -1.61 -0.96 1.06
N ILE A 60 -0.77 -0.59 2.03
CA ILE A 60 -0.58 0.82 2.35
C ILE A 60 0.60 1.37 1.57
N ASN A 61 0.38 2.48 0.86
CA ASN A 61 1.43 3.24 0.23
C ASN A 61 1.96 4.26 1.23
N HIS A 62 3.18 4.02 1.71
CA HIS A 62 3.89 4.90 2.63
C HIS A 62 5.07 5.57 1.91
N SER A 63 4.83 6.00 0.67
CA SER A 63 5.77 6.78 -0.12
C SER A 63 5.48 8.29 0.02
N LEU A 64 6.38 9.05 0.66
CA LEU A 64 6.35 10.51 0.64
C LEU A 64 7.02 11.08 -0.60
N ASN A 65 6.29 11.99 -1.24
CA ASN A 65 6.76 12.70 -2.43
C ASN A 65 6.74 14.22 -2.19
N LYS A 66 7.51 14.94 -3.00
CA LYS A 66 7.46 16.41 -3.11
C LYS A 66 6.98 16.82 -4.49
N ASN A 67 6.14 17.84 -4.53
CA ASN A 67 5.81 18.52 -5.79
C ASN A 67 6.82 19.64 -6.02
N ILE A 68 7.80 19.39 -6.89
CA ILE A 68 8.90 20.33 -7.14
C ILE A 68 8.52 21.46 -8.12
N ILE A 69 7.40 21.31 -8.85
CA ILE A 69 6.89 22.33 -9.78
C ILE A 69 5.37 22.40 -9.60
N PRO A 70 4.84 23.26 -8.72
CA PRO A 70 3.41 23.33 -8.39
C PRO A 70 2.60 24.12 -9.44
N ILE A 71 2.78 23.82 -10.72
CA ILE A 71 2.08 24.45 -11.84
C ILE A 71 1.34 23.36 -12.63
N GLY A 72 0.06 23.57 -12.94
CA GLY A 72 -0.76 22.57 -13.61
C GLY A 72 -0.92 21.30 -12.80
N GLY A 73 -0.68 20.13 -13.41
CA GLY A 73 -0.73 18.82 -12.75
C GLY A 73 0.44 18.52 -11.80
N GLY A 74 1.44 19.41 -11.74
CA GLY A 74 2.61 19.24 -10.89
C GLY A 74 3.70 18.34 -11.45
N VAL A 75 4.88 18.35 -10.83
CA VAL A 75 5.93 17.34 -11.01
C VAL A 75 6.24 16.73 -9.65
N ILE A 76 5.77 15.50 -9.48
CA ILE A 76 5.88 14.75 -8.22
C ILE A 76 7.10 13.85 -8.29
N VAL A 77 7.99 13.98 -7.32
CA VAL A 77 9.21 13.16 -7.17
C VAL A 77 9.32 12.65 -5.74
N SER A 78 9.96 11.50 -5.55
CA SER A 78 10.20 10.95 -4.21
C SER A 78 11.01 11.90 -3.33
N ASP A 79 10.79 11.84 -2.02
CA ASP A 79 11.42 12.73 -1.04
C ASP A 79 12.48 12.01 -0.16
N PRO A 80 13.71 11.77 -0.68
CA PRO A 80 14.74 11.07 0.08
C PRO A 80 15.24 11.86 1.30
N LEU A 81 14.99 13.18 1.38
CA LEU A 81 15.45 14.01 2.49
C LEU A 81 14.62 13.77 3.75
N ASP A 82 13.31 13.60 3.61
CA ASP A 82 12.40 13.33 4.72
C ASP A 82 12.13 11.82 4.93
N ALA A 83 12.60 10.96 4.01
CA ALA A 83 12.52 9.51 4.10
C ALA A 83 13.08 8.89 5.42
N PRO A 84 14.20 9.36 6.01
CA PRO A 84 14.67 8.83 7.30
C PRO A 84 13.65 8.98 8.44
N THR A 85 12.83 10.03 8.39
CA THR A 85 11.79 10.31 9.38
C THR A 85 10.49 9.61 9.03
N THR A 86 10.05 9.72 7.78
CA THR A 86 8.78 9.15 7.33
C THR A 86 8.81 7.62 7.27
N ASN A 87 9.92 7.01 6.85
CA ASN A 87 10.06 5.55 6.92
C ASN A 87 10.43 5.04 8.32
N GLY A 88 10.36 5.88 9.35
CA GLY A 88 10.54 5.46 10.74
C GLY A 88 9.35 4.67 11.28
N VAL A 89 9.60 3.81 12.27
CA VAL A 89 8.54 3.01 12.92
C VAL A 89 7.33 3.85 13.35
N PRO A 90 7.49 5.02 14.01
CA PRO A 90 6.34 5.80 14.47
C PRO A 90 5.41 6.23 13.33
N SER A 91 5.98 6.63 12.20
CA SER A 91 5.23 7.12 11.03
C SER A 91 4.51 5.98 10.32
N ILE A 92 5.23 4.87 10.05
CA ILE A 92 4.63 3.68 9.41
C ILE A 92 3.51 3.11 10.28
N MET A 93 3.72 2.94 11.59
CA MET A 93 2.70 2.37 12.47
C MET A 93 1.52 3.30 12.68
N ALA A 94 1.74 4.63 12.71
CA ALA A 94 0.64 5.60 12.70
C ALA A 94 -0.18 5.48 11.40
N ASN A 95 0.46 5.21 10.27
CA ASN A 95 -0.22 4.95 9.00
C ASN A 95 -1.04 3.66 9.07
N VAL A 96 -0.43 2.54 9.50
CA VAL A 96 -1.12 1.24 9.69
C VAL A 96 -2.38 1.39 10.54
N GLN A 97 -2.26 2.05 11.71
CA GLN A 97 -3.37 2.24 12.64
C GLN A 97 -4.54 3.02 12.01
N LYS A 98 -4.27 4.04 11.18
CA LYS A 98 -5.32 4.82 10.50
C LYS A 98 -6.15 3.98 9.54
N TYR A 99 -5.58 2.93 8.96
CA TYR A 99 -6.24 2.10 7.95
C TYR A 99 -6.93 0.86 8.51
N LEU A 100 -6.73 0.52 9.79
CA LEU A 100 -7.40 -0.61 10.44
C LEU A 100 -8.94 -0.57 10.25
N PRO A 101 -9.65 0.57 10.43
CA PRO A 101 -11.10 0.60 10.25
C PRO A 101 -11.55 0.28 8.82
N LEU A 102 -10.76 0.66 7.80
CA LEU A 102 -11.05 0.36 6.40
C LEU A 102 -10.68 -1.09 6.03
N GLY A 103 -9.66 -1.65 6.68
CA GLY A 103 -9.15 -3.01 6.48
C GLY A 103 -9.88 -4.11 7.27
N ALA A 104 -11.08 -3.84 7.78
CA ALA A 104 -11.81 -4.74 8.69
C ALA A 104 -11.00 -5.10 9.96
N ASN A 105 -10.30 -4.12 10.53
CA ASN A 105 -9.41 -4.25 11.68
C ASN A 105 -8.25 -5.26 11.50
N ARG A 106 -7.87 -5.54 10.26
CA ARG A 106 -6.71 -6.36 9.92
C ARG A 106 -5.54 -5.49 9.53
N ASN A 107 -4.31 -5.91 9.84
CA ASN A 107 -3.10 -5.27 9.33
C ASN A 107 -3.00 -5.37 7.79
N PRO A 108 -2.31 -4.42 7.13
CA PRO A 108 -2.05 -4.50 5.70
C PRO A 108 -1.16 -5.70 5.38
N GLN A 109 -1.31 -6.25 4.17
CA GLN A 109 -0.51 -7.39 3.71
C GLN A 109 0.82 -6.92 3.12
N PHE A 110 0.84 -5.68 2.61
CA PHE A 110 2.03 -5.07 2.05
C PHE A 110 2.13 -3.61 2.51
N ILE A 111 3.36 -3.17 2.75
CA ILE A 111 3.71 -1.76 2.98
C ILE A 111 4.63 -1.36 1.83
N LEU A 112 4.20 -0.41 1.02
CA LEU A 112 4.99 0.14 -0.08
C LEU A 112 5.80 1.32 0.45
N LEU A 113 7.10 1.32 0.16
CA LEU A 113 8.05 2.38 0.52
C LEU A 113 8.79 2.83 -0.75
N GLU A 114 9.14 4.12 -0.84
CA GLU A 114 10.04 4.57 -1.91
C GLU A 114 11.48 4.09 -1.72
N PHE A 115 11.92 3.97 -0.46
CA PHE A 115 13.29 3.61 -0.09
C PHE A 115 13.26 2.60 1.05
N VAL A 116 13.37 1.31 0.73
CA VAL A 116 13.39 0.23 1.72
C VAL A 116 14.64 0.24 2.61
N ASN A 117 15.70 0.91 2.16
CA ASN A 117 17.00 1.00 2.83
C ASN A 117 17.20 2.30 3.63
N ILE A 118 16.19 3.18 3.69
CA ILE A 118 16.24 4.44 4.45
C ILE A 118 15.13 4.40 5.51
N GLY A 119 15.48 4.75 6.76
CA GLY A 119 14.57 4.66 7.89
C GLY A 119 14.56 3.25 8.50
N GLU A 120 13.38 2.81 8.95
CA GLU A 120 13.20 1.62 9.78
C GLU A 120 12.13 0.67 9.20
N GLY A 121 11.95 0.69 7.88
CA GLY A 121 10.86 -0.01 7.18
C GLY A 121 10.72 -1.49 7.53
N PHE A 122 11.83 -2.24 7.55
CA PHE A 122 11.81 -3.66 7.93
C PHE A 122 11.36 -3.87 9.38
N ARG A 123 11.92 -3.08 10.32
CA ARG A 123 11.54 -3.14 11.73
C ARG A 123 10.07 -2.78 11.95
N ALA A 124 9.53 -1.86 11.13
CA ALA A 124 8.13 -1.50 11.17
C ALA A 124 7.22 -2.62 10.64
N VAL A 125 7.65 -3.37 9.64
CA VAL A 125 6.92 -4.53 9.07
C VAL A 125 6.92 -5.73 10.02
N ASP A 126 7.94 -5.89 10.86
CA ASP A 126 7.99 -6.96 11.87
C ASP A 126 6.88 -6.82 12.93
N MET A 127 6.50 -5.58 13.27
CA MET A 127 5.46 -5.29 14.27
C MET A 127 4.07 -5.87 13.93
N PRO A 128 3.45 -5.57 12.78
CA PRO A 128 2.16 -6.15 12.41
C PRO A 128 2.21 -7.67 12.15
N ASN A 129 3.41 -8.24 11.96
CA ASN A 129 3.65 -9.67 11.82
C ASN A 129 3.88 -10.39 13.15
N GLY A 130 3.97 -9.65 14.28
CA GLY A 130 4.23 -10.21 15.60
C GLY A 130 5.67 -10.68 15.81
N LEU A 131 6.63 -10.07 15.09
CA LEU A 131 8.06 -10.40 15.12
C LEU A 131 8.92 -9.34 15.84
N ALA A 132 8.27 -8.35 16.46
CA ALA A 132 8.91 -7.22 17.14
C ALA A 132 9.28 -7.50 18.61
#